data_AF-A0A960VCH0-F1
#
_entry.id   AF-A0A960VCH0-F1
#
_cell.length_a   1.000
_cell.length_b   1.000
_cell.length_c   1.000
_cell.angle_alpha   90.00
_cell.angle_beta   90.00
_cell.angle_gamma   90.00
#
_symmetry.space_group_name_H-M   'P 1'
#
loop_
_entity.id
_entity.type
_entity.pdbx_description
1 polymer ?
#
loop_
_entity_poly.entity_id
_entity_poly.type
_entity_poly.pdbx_seq_one_letter_code
_entity_poly.pdbx_strand_id
1 'polypeptide(L)'
;MIFGYLYWKIPDESPWSTNFFYGFENQFRRLSKKFKENKTKKILLLGSSVAAYSLHPEFIQKTLLENYNLNSDVEILSFAGMTPLDVYMMRNKINLLNEDVIVYPINFIDYRIHRNYQIHPGEKSFITTDEEFLLNDALDYGNAPQARIFYPLEIVLEFWNVLPLEKLADYLSSFIIKTNRYRDIVWDNIKLFYNHRYGRNTSYHGYMGTNIPETVDSLGWTTKRFSFYPKKYMKSEGFYIQVVPEILKDGKLEISILNKNSDVIQKEIYTTPGWKKIILNENASEKDLITIELSNSWKANEAIGDRFDFHRDEMGVRLQQNFGERIPNRIYHIYREERKEDRRYLNMSEDEYKEYFYYRLLDNFDKRPGLTYFHSIYEAKKKISEEKFTIHTQLKYLKKAIEYFEKQKVKVILINNPENPITLGLYKDSRWYKGKLEFLKNLEGNFVKVFDWKEKLNPQDFSD
;
A
#
# COMPACT_ATOMS: atom_id res chain seq x y z
N MET A 1 -22.19 7.42 -22.10
CA MET A 1 -22.34 5.98 -21.75
C MET A 1 -21.21 5.10 -22.33
N ILE A 2 -20.88 5.21 -23.62
CA ILE A 2 -19.81 4.41 -24.27
C ILE A 2 -18.43 4.60 -23.61
N PHE A 3 -18.09 5.85 -23.30
CA PHE A 3 -16.84 6.24 -22.61
C PHE A 3 -16.60 5.44 -21.32
N GLY A 4 -17.60 5.36 -20.44
CA GLY A 4 -17.49 4.65 -19.17
C GLY A 4 -17.46 3.12 -19.26
N TYR A 5 -17.75 2.50 -20.40
CA TYR A 5 -17.65 1.04 -20.58
C TYR A 5 -16.31 0.63 -21.18
N LEU A 6 -15.75 1.43 -22.09
CA LEU A 6 -14.49 1.12 -22.76
C LEU A 6 -13.28 1.22 -21.81
N TYR A 7 -13.25 2.15 -20.86
CA TYR A 7 -12.10 2.29 -19.96
C TYR A 7 -11.87 1.11 -19.04
N TRP A 8 -12.93 0.54 -18.49
CA TRP A 8 -12.81 -0.63 -17.60
C TRP A 8 -12.50 -1.93 -18.36
N LYS A 9 -12.29 -1.86 -19.69
CA LYS A 9 -11.67 -2.96 -20.45
C LYS A 9 -10.15 -2.89 -20.47
N ILE A 10 -9.57 -1.74 -20.10
CA ILE A 10 -8.10 -1.60 -20.01
C ILE A 10 -7.65 -2.41 -18.80
N PRO A 11 -6.71 -3.34 -18.96
CA PRO A 11 -6.22 -4.13 -17.83
C PRO A 11 -5.59 -3.20 -16.80
N ASP A 12 -5.77 -3.54 -15.52
CA ASP A 12 -4.97 -2.95 -14.46
C ASP A 12 -3.60 -3.62 -14.47
N GLU A 13 -2.60 -2.85 -14.87
CA GLU A 13 -1.19 -3.25 -14.86
C GLU A 13 -0.40 -2.39 -13.86
N SER A 14 -1.08 -1.78 -12.89
CA SER A 14 -0.45 -0.91 -11.90
C SER A 14 0.28 -1.76 -10.83
N PRO A 15 1.46 -1.33 -10.35
CA PRO A 15 2.12 -1.96 -9.22
C PRO A 15 1.26 -2.00 -7.96
N TRP A 16 1.63 -2.90 -7.05
CA TRP A 16 1.08 -2.90 -5.70
C TRP A 16 1.17 -1.50 -5.08
N SER A 17 0.11 -1.04 -4.42
CA SER A 17 -0.01 0.29 -3.84
C SER A 17 0.14 1.48 -4.80
N THR A 18 -0.17 1.29 -6.08
CA THR A 18 -0.22 2.40 -7.05
C THR A 18 -1.61 2.50 -7.68
N ASN A 19 -1.95 3.69 -8.17
CA ASN A 19 -3.23 3.97 -8.81
C ASN A 19 -4.46 3.49 -7.98
N PHE A 20 -4.42 3.78 -6.67
CA PHE A 20 -5.32 3.22 -5.65
C PHE A 20 -6.79 3.22 -6.05
N PHE A 21 -7.26 4.30 -6.68
CA PHE A 21 -8.68 4.46 -7.00
C PHE A 21 -9.12 3.66 -8.22
N TYR A 22 -8.25 3.51 -9.23
CA TYR A 22 -8.51 2.63 -10.36
C TYR A 22 -8.54 1.18 -9.90
N GLY A 23 -7.53 0.76 -9.13
CA GLY A 23 -7.43 -0.58 -8.57
C GLY A 23 -8.64 -0.94 -7.72
N PHE A 24 -9.09 -0.04 -6.84
CA PHE A 24 -10.30 -0.25 -6.03
C PHE A 24 -11.57 -0.48 -6.86
N GLU A 25 -11.83 0.36 -7.86
CA GLU A 25 -13.03 0.23 -8.70
C GLU A 25 -12.98 -1.02 -9.59
N ASN A 26 -11.79 -1.35 -10.11
CA ASN A 26 -11.57 -2.58 -10.87
C ASN A 26 -11.78 -3.81 -9.99
N GLN A 27 -11.25 -3.80 -8.77
CA GLN A 27 -11.43 -4.86 -7.77
C GLN A 27 -12.90 -5.01 -7.39
N PHE A 28 -13.62 -3.92 -7.12
CA PHE A 28 -15.06 -3.95 -6.84
C PHE A 28 -15.84 -4.62 -7.98
N ARG A 29 -15.54 -4.31 -9.24
CA ARG A 29 -16.19 -4.92 -10.41
C ARG A 29 -15.89 -6.42 -10.52
N ARG A 30 -14.63 -6.80 -10.27
CA ARG A 30 -14.21 -8.21 -10.24
C ARG A 30 -14.97 -8.99 -9.16
N LEU A 31 -15.03 -8.46 -7.93
CA LEU A 31 -15.73 -9.06 -6.80
C LEU A 31 -17.23 -9.16 -7.05
N SER A 32 -17.84 -8.09 -7.59
CA SER A 32 -19.26 -8.08 -7.95
C SER A 32 -19.64 -9.18 -8.92
N LYS A 33 -18.71 -9.60 -9.80
CA LYS A 33 -18.91 -10.74 -10.69
C LYS A 33 -18.64 -12.06 -9.95
N LYS A 34 -17.48 -12.20 -9.31
CA LYS A 34 -17.06 -13.41 -8.61
C LYS A 34 -18.07 -13.86 -7.54
N PHE A 35 -18.50 -12.94 -6.67
CA PHE A 35 -19.44 -13.23 -5.59
C PHE A 35 -20.87 -13.50 -6.09
N LYS A 36 -21.24 -13.10 -7.32
CA LYS A 36 -22.52 -13.51 -7.91
C LYS A 36 -22.47 -14.95 -8.44
N GLU A 37 -21.32 -15.35 -8.94
CA GLU A 37 -21.13 -16.67 -9.55
C GLU A 37 -20.83 -17.76 -8.51
N ASN A 38 -20.16 -17.42 -7.41
CA ASN A 38 -19.78 -18.36 -6.38
C ASN A 38 -20.78 -18.46 -5.22
N LYS A 39 -21.06 -19.69 -4.77
CA LYS A 39 -21.97 -20.01 -3.65
C LYS A 39 -21.24 -20.31 -2.33
N THR A 40 -19.92 -20.18 -2.30
CA THR A 40 -19.12 -20.33 -1.08
C THR A 40 -19.39 -19.21 -0.08
N LYS A 41 -18.95 -19.43 1.17
CA LYS A 41 -18.97 -18.41 2.23
C LYS A 41 -18.07 -17.25 1.83
N LYS A 42 -18.59 -16.02 1.79
CA LYS A 42 -17.86 -14.82 1.33
C LYS A 42 -17.35 -14.02 2.51
N ILE A 43 -16.05 -13.79 2.55
CA ILE A 43 -15.37 -13.01 3.58
C ILE A 43 -14.70 -11.83 2.90
N LEU A 44 -15.13 -10.62 3.24
CA LEU A 44 -14.60 -9.37 2.72
C LEU A 44 -13.64 -8.76 3.74
N LEU A 45 -12.37 -8.63 3.37
CA LEU A 45 -11.38 -7.85 4.11
C LEU A 45 -11.53 -6.39 3.68
N LEU A 46 -11.91 -5.51 4.58
CA LEU A 46 -12.30 -4.13 4.28
C LEU A 46 -11.43 -3.15 5.06
N GLY A 47 -10.94 -2.09 4.43
CA GLY A 47 -10.26 -1.01 5.16
C GLY A 47 -9.25 -0.25 4.32
N SER A 48 -8.34 0.45 5.00
CA SER A 48 -7.27 1.22 4.38
C SER A 48 -6.09 0.35 3.95
N SER A 49 -4.94 0.97 3.71
CA SER A 49 -3.67 0.25 3.57
C SER A 49 -3.37 -0.63 4.78
N VAL A 50 -3.90 -0.33 5.98
CA VAL A 50 -3.80 -1.21 7.16
C VAL A 50 -4.36 -2.60 6.85
N ALA A 51 -5.50 -2.70 6.17
CA ALA A 51 -6.06 -3.99 5.76
C ALA A 51 -5.17 -4.68 4.72
N ALA A 52 -4.65 -3.93 3.75
CA ALA A 52 -3.78 -4.47 2.70
C ALA A 52 -2.43 -4.98 3.20
N TYR A 53 -1.87 -4.35 4.24
CA TYR A 53 -0.61 -4.76 4.85
C TYR A 53 -0.78 -5.84 5.92
N SER A 54 -1.89 -5.84 6.66
CA SER A 54 -2.04 -6.70 7.84
C SER A 54 -2.71 -8.04 7.54
N LEU A 55 -3.39 -8.18 6.40
CA LEU A 55 -4.19 -9.37 6.09
C LEU A 55 -3.86 -9.93 4.70
N HIS A 56 -3.56 -11.23 4.63
CA HIS A 56 -3.27 -11.94 3.38
C HIS A 56 -4.44 -12.88 3.02
N PRO A 57 -5.28 -12.55 2.01
CA PRO A 57 -6.48 -13.32 1.67
C PRO A 57 -6.23 -14.82 1.48
N GLU A 58 -5.20 -15.20 0.73
CA GLU A 58 -4.90 -16.61 0.45
C GLU A 58 -4.46 -17.38 1.70
N PHE A 59 -3.75 -16.73 2.62
CA PHE A 59 -3.32 -17.37 3.86
C PHE A 59 -4.50 -17.58 4.79
N ILE A 60 -5.41 -16.60 4.88
CA ILE A 60 -6.65 -16.74 5.64
C ILE A 60 -7.50 -17.86 5.03
N GLN A 61 -7.70 -17.87 3.71
CA GLN A 61 -8.47 -18.90 3.03
C GLN A 61 -7.88 -20.29 3.24
N LYS A 62 -6.57 -20.44 3.08
CA LYS A 62 -5.83 -21.69 3.36
C LYS A 62 -6.01 -22.14 4.80
N THR A 63 -5.82 -21.22 5.76
CA THR A 63 -5.97 -21.51 7.20
C THR A 63 -7.40 -21.92 7.56
N LEU A 64 -8.42 -21.27 6.98
CA LEU A 64 -9.83 -21.62 7.20
C LEU A 64 -10.16 -23.02 6.66
N LEU A 65 -9.61 -23.37 5.49
CA LEU A 65 -9.78 -24.71 4.93
C LEU A 65 -9.06 -25.78 5.75
N GLU A 66 -7.79 -25.56 6.09
CA GLU A 66 -6.95 -26.55 6.78
C GLU A 66 -7.38 -26.78 8.23
N ASN A 67 -7.68 -25.71 8.97
CA ASN A 67 -7.95 -25.81 10.41
C ASN A 67 -9.44 -25.98 10.74
N TYR A 68 -10.34 -25.59 9.83
CA TYR A 68 -11.78 -25.56 10.09
C TYR A 68 -12.63 -26.22 9.00
N ASN A 69 -12.01 -26.79 7.95
CA ASN A 69 -12.70 -27.35 6.79
C ASN A 69 -13.73 -26.37 6.17
N LEU A 70 -13.45 -25.07 6.25
CA LEU A 70 -14.34 -24.02 5.78
C LEU A 70 -13.90 -23.53 4.40
N ASN A 71 -14.56 -24.04 3.36
CA ASN A 71 -14.37 -23.51 2.02
C ASN A 71 -15.03 -22.12 1.91
N SER A 72 -14.20 -21.09 1.71
CA SER A 72 -14.62 -19.70 1.69
C SER A 72 -13.87 -18.91 0.62
N ASP A 73 -14.55 -17.91 0.06
CA ASP A 73 -13.95 -16.90 -0.80
C ASP A 73 -13.53 -15.72 0.08
N VAL A 74 -12.23 -15.61 0.33
CA VAL A 74 -11.65 -14.48 1.07
C VAL A 74 -11.10 -13.48 0.06
N GLU A 75 -11.61 -12.24 0.11
CA GLU A 75 -11.25 -11.21 -0.84
C GLU A 75 -11.09 -9.87 -0.14
N ILE A 76 -10.14 -9.05 -0.59
CA ILE A 76 -9.90 -7.72 -0.03
C ILE A 76 -10.50 -6.62 -0.92
N LEU A 77 -11.07 -5.61 -0.28
CA LEU A 77 -11.52 -4.38 -0.91
C LEU A 77 -10.99 -3.21 -0.08
N SER A 78 -9.92 -2.58 -0.56
CA SER A 78 -9.21 -1.53 0.16
C SER A 78 -8.60 -0.50 -0.80
N PHE A 79 -8.36 0.70 -0.29
CA PHE A 79 -7.51 1.70 -0.94
C PHE A 79 -6.73 2.47 0.12
N ALA A 80 -5.59 3.09 -0.25
CA ALA A 80 -4.78 3.82 0.71
C ALA A 80 -5.55 4.98 1.34
N GLY A 81 -5.56 5.03 2.67
CA GLY A 81 -6.25 6.08 3.42
C GLY A 81 -7.78 5.98 3.49
N MET A 82 -8.37 4.82 3.17
CA MET A 82 -9.80 4.55 3.32
C MET A 82 -10.22 4.61 4.80
N THR A 83 -10.89 5.69 5.18
CA THR A 83 -11.28 5.94 6.56
C THR A 83 -12.63 5.31 6.92
N PRO A 84 -13.05 5.32 8.20
CA PRO A 84 -14.40 4.93 8.57
C PRO A 84 -15.51 5.76 7.92
N LEU A 85 -15.28 7.06 7.67
CA LEU A 85 -16.18 7.87 6.86
C LEU A 85 -16.34 7.28 5.46
N ASP A 86 -15.25 6.92 4.79
CA ASP A 86 -15.27 6.37 3.45
C ASP A 86 -16.01 5.01 3.42
N VAL A 87 -15.77 4.15 4.43
CA VAL A 87 -16.52 2.90 4.61
C VAL A 87 -18.02 3.17 4.74
N TYR A 88 -18.41 4.10 5.61
CA TYR A 88 -19.82 4.45 5.76
C TYR A 88 -20.40 5.01 4.45
N MET A 89 -19.70 5.91 3.76
CA MET A 89 -20.21 6.46 2.50
C MET A 89 -20.38 5.39 1.43
N MET A 90 -19.53 4.37 1.41
CA MET A 90 -19.63 3.24 0.49
C MET A 90 -20.53 2.09 0.98
N ARG A 91 -21.17 2.18 2.15
CA ARG A 91 -21.94 1.10 2.78
C ARG A 91 -22.91 0.38 1.82
N ASN A 92 -23.65 1.14 1.01
CA ASN A 92 -24.60 0.58 0.05
C ASN A 92 -23.89 -0.16 -1.07
N LYS A 93 -22.78 0.40 -1.57
CA LYS A 93 -21.95 -0.22 -2.61
C LYS A 93 -21.31 -1.51 -2.11
N ILE A 94 -20.77 -1.51 -0.89
CA ILE A 94 -20.20 -2.69 -0.24
C ILE A 94 -21.26 -3.79 -0.14
N ASN A 95 -22.45 -3.47 0.38
CA ASN A 95 -23.55 -4.43 0.54
C ASN A 95 -24.02 -5.08 -0.79
N LEU A 96 -23.75 -4.47 -1.96
CA LEU A 96 -24.03 -5.10 -3.26
C LEU A 96 -23.19 -6.36 -3.53
N LEU A 97 -22.09 -6.54 -2.81
CA LEU A 97 -21.24 -7.72 -2.91
C LEU A 97 -21.88 -8.95 -2.23
N ASN A 98 -22.89 -8.75 -1.36
CA ASN A 98 -23.57 -9.80 -0.60
C ASN A 98 -22.56 -10.68 0.18
N GLU A 99 -21.62 -10.05 0.87
CA GLU A 99 -20.68 -10.68 1.77
C GLU A 99 -21.34 -11.21 3.04
N ASP A 100 -20.85 -12.33 3.56
CA ASP A 100 -21.40 -12.91 4.79
C ASP A 100 -20.64 -12.45 6.05
N VAL A 101 -19.38 -12.04 5.88
CA VAL A 101 -18.51 -11.53 6.94
C VAL A 101 -17.67 -10.39 6.40
N ILE A 102 -17.58 -9.30 7.16
CA ILE A 102 -16.61 -8.23 6.97
C ILE A 102 -15.54 -8.36 8.06
N VAL A 103 -14.27 -8.40 7.66
CA VAL A 103 -13.12 -8.24 8.56
C VAL A 103 -12.58 -6.83 8.36
N TYR A 104 -12.69 -6.01 9.40
CA TYR A 104 -12.33 -4.60 9.36
C TYR A 104 -11.23 -4.29 10.38
N PRO A 105 -9.94 -4.35 9.99
CA PRO A 105 -8.87 -3.84 10.82
C PRO A 105 -8.85 -2.30 10.79
N ILE A 106 -8.69 -1.70 11.95
CA ILE A 106 -8.60 -0.26 12.15
C ILE A 106 -7.37 0.08 12.99
N ASN A 107 -6.78 1.23 12.68
CA ASN A 107 -5.60 1.73 13.38
C ASN A 107 -5.70 3.25 13.64
N PHE A 108 -4.78 3.81 14.43
CA PHE A 108 -4.71 5.25 14.75
C PHE A 108 -4.79 6.15 13.52
N ILE A 109 -4.12 5.72 12.44
CA ILE A 109 -4.03 6.48 11.20
C ILE A 109 -5.40 6.65 10.51
N ASP A 110 -6.28 5.67 10.64
CA ASP A 110 -7.59 5.65 9.98
C ASP A 110 -8.55 6.66 10.59
N TYR A 111 -8.33 7.04 11.85
CA TYR A 111 -9.12 8.08 12.51
C TYR A 111 -8.75 9.49 12.04
N ARG A 112 -7.64 9.65 11.30
CA ARG A 112 -7.08 10.93 10.83
C ARG A 112 -6.87 11.99 11.92
N ILE A 113 -6.81 11.59 13.20
CA ILE A 113 -6.68 12.52 14.33
C ILE A 113 -5.34 13.26 14.31
N HIS A 114 -4.29 12.67 13.71
CA HIS A 114 -3.02 13.35 13.50
C HIS A 114 -3.15 14.65 12.69
N ARG A 115 -4.20 14.80 11.87
CA ARG A 115 -4.47 16.05 11.12
C ARG A 115 -4.99 17.18 12.01
N ASN A 116 -5.40 16.89 13.24
CA ASN A 116 -5.74 17.89 14.26
C ASN A 116 -4.51 18.60 14.81
N TYR A 117 -3.32 18.04 14.55
CA TYR A 117 -2.06 18.49 15.11
C TYR A 117 -1.11 18.80 13.95
N GLN A 118 -1.34 19.94 13.29
CA GLN A 118 -0.47 20.42 12.22
C GLN A 118 0.54 21.44 12.78
N ILE A 119 1.75 21.42 12.23
CA ILE A 119 2.74 22.48 12.39
C ILE A 119 2.52 23.45 11.23
N HIS A 120 1.99 24.64 11.48
CA HIS A 120 1.89 25.65 10.44
C HIS A 120 3.27 26.21 10.10
N PRO A 121 3.53 26.57 8.82
CA PRO A 121 4.81 27.15 8.43
C PRO A 121 5.16 28.39 9.28
N GLY A 122 6.30 28.33 9.98
CA GLY A 122 6.78 29.42 10.85
C GLY A 122 6.44 29.24 12.33
N GLU A 123 5.64 28.25 12.70
CA GLU A 123 5.30 27.96 14.10
C GLU A 123 6.16 26.83 14.68
N LYS A 124 6.47 26.93 15.98
CA LYS A 124 7.23 25.91 16.73
C LYS A 124 6.32 24.97 17.55
N SER A 125 5.00 25.14 17.50
CA SER A 125 4.04 24.42 18.32
C SER A 125 2.77 24.09 17.56
N PHE A 126 2.17 22.93 17.85
CA PHE A 126 0.94 22.45 17.21
C PHE A 126 -0.29 23.30 17.53
N ILE A 127 -0.99 23.78 16.50
CA ILE A 127 -2.35 24.30 16.64
C ILE A 127 -3.33 23.13 16.65
N THR A 128 -4.24 23.11 17.61
CA THR A 128 -5.39 22.20 17.60
C THR A 128 -6.45 22.77 16.65
N THR A 129 -6.71 22.09 15.54
CA THR A 129 -7.72 22.52 14.56
C THR A 129 -9.14 22.11 14.97
N ASP A 130 -10.12 22.95 14.62
CA ASP A 130 -11.55 22.73 14.91
C ASP A 130 -12.11 21.52 14.13
N GLU A 131 -13.17 20.89 14.64
CA GLU A 131 -13.86 19.76 14.00
C GLU A 131 -14.37 20.13 12.60
N GLU A 132 -14.75 21.39 12.38
CA GLU A 132 -15.13 21.91 11.06
C GLU A 132 -13.99 21.82 10.03
N PHE A 133 -12.74 22.07 10.45
CA PHE A 133 -11.58 21.92 9.58
C PHE A 133 -11.36 20.45 9.19
N LEU A 134 -11.47 19.53 10.13
CA LEU A 134 -11.29 18.09 9.89
C LEU A 134 -12.38 17.52 8.98
N LEU A 135 -13.61 18.00 9.16
CA LEU A 135 -14.71 17.65 8.30
C LEU A 135 -14.48 18.19 6.88
N ASN A 136 -14.08 19.45 6.76
CA ASN A 136 -13.76 20.04 5.46
C ASN A 136 -12.56 19.35 4.78
N ASP A 137 -11.52 18.97 5.53
CA ASP A 137 -10.37 18.20 5.03
C ASP A 137 -10.78 16.81 4.51
N ALA A 138 -11.65 16.12 5.25
CA ALA A 138 -12.18 14.82 4.84
C ALA A 138 -13.11 14.90 3.61
N LEU A 139 -13.57 16.10 3.26
CA LEU A 139 -14.51 16.37 2.17
C LEU A 139 -13.94 17.27 1.07
N ASP A 140 -12.66 17.63 1.14
CA ASP A 140 -12.04 18.51 0.16
C ASP A 140 -11.40 17.74 -0.99
N TYR A 141 -11.60 18.18 -2.23
CA TYR A 141 -11.14 17.45 -3.41
C TYR A 141 -9.61 17.31 -3.47
N GLY A 142 -8.87 18.32 -2.99
CA GLY A 142 -7.41 18.25 -2.92
C GLY A 142 -6.91 17.16 -1.98
N ASN A 143 -7.66 16.88 -0.91
CA ASN A 143 -7.25 15.99 0.18
C ASN A 143 -8.05 14.67 0.24
N ALA A 144 -9.18 14.59 -0.46
CA ALA A 144 -10.12 13.47 -0.46
C ALA A 144 -10.77 13.23 -1.85
N PRO A 145 -9.99 13.03 -2.93
CA PRO A 145 -10.52 12.79 -4.28
C PRO A 145 -11.46 11.59 -4.36
N GLN A 146 -11.33 10.60 -3.47
CA GLN A 146 -12.20 9.42 -3.37
C GLN A 146 -13.68 9.77 -3.20
N ALA A 147 -14.00 10.88 -2.52
CA ALA A 147 -15.36 11.35 -2.31
C ALA A 147 -16.07 11.62 -3.63
N ARG A 148 -15.39 12.34 -4.53
CA ARG A 148 -15.86 12.66 -5.88
C ARG A 148 -15.96 11.39 -6.74
N ILE A 149 -14.99 10.49 -6.59
CA ILE A 149 -14.82 9.32 -7.46
C ILE A 149 -15.77 8.17 -7.09
N PHE A 150 -16.08 7.94 -5.82
CA PHE A 150 -16.79 6.72 -5.40
C PHE A 150 -18.22 6.96 -4.92
N TYR A 151 -18.44 8.02 -4.15
CA TYR A 151 -19.70 8.24 -3.45
C TYR A 151 -20.14 9.73 -3.44
N PRO A 152 -20.16 10.39 -4.62
CA PRO A 152 -20.46 11.82 -4.69
C PRO A 152 -21.89 12.15 -4.23
N LEU A 153 -22.86 11.28 -4.50
CA LEU A 153 -24.24 11.49 -4.08
C LEU A 153 -24.39 11.31 -2.57
N GLU A 154 -23.73 10.31 -2.00
CA GLU A 154 -23.77 10.03 -0.56
C GLU A 154 -23.16 11.18 0.25
N ILE A 155 -22.10 11.84 -0.26
CA ILE A 155 -21.58 13.08 0.34
C ILE A 155 -22.63 14.19 0.32
N VAL A 156 -23.27 14.42 -0.83
CA VAL A 156 -24.31 15.45 -0.94
C VAL A 156 -25.42 15.16 0.06
N LEU A 157 -25.92 13.93 0.13
CA LEU A 157 -27.02 13.58 1.03
C LEU A 157 -26.65 13.71 2.52
N GLU A 158 -25.43 13.36 2.91
CA GLU A 158 -25.00 13.44 4.31
C GLU A 158 -24.61 14.87 4.73
N PHE A 159 -24.04 15.67 3.82
CA PHE A 159 -23.38 16.94 4.16
C PHE A 159 -23.92 18.18 3.43
N TRP A 160 -25.11 18.10 2.79
CA TRP A 160 -25.71 19.25 2.09
C TRP A 160 -25.89 20.50 2.96
N ASN A 161 -26.04 20.34 4.27
CA ASN A 161 -26.24 21.43 5.22
C ASN A 161 -24.93 22.03 5.75
N VAL A 162 -23.77 21.44 5.43
CA VAL A 162 -22.45 21.91 5.89
C VAL A 162 -21.55 22.32 4.72
N LEU A 163 -21.74 21.71 3.54
CA LEU A 163 -20.92 22.00 2.37
C LEU A 163 -21.30 23.32 1.69
N PRO A 164 -20.31 24.12 1.25
CA PRO A 164 -20.54 25.24 0.34
C PRO A 164 -21.24 24.81 -0.94
N LEU A 165 -22.02 25.71 -1.53
CA LEU A 165 -22.81 25.44 -2.74
C LEU A 165 -21.93 25.00 -3.91
N GLU A 166 -20.72 25.56 -4.03
CA GLU A 166 -19.75 25.20 -5.06
C GLU A 166 -19.32 23.73 -4.95
N LYS A 167 -19.05 23.26 -3.72
CA LYS A 167 -18.68 21.86 -3.47
C LYS A 167 -19.85 20.92 -3.74
N LEU A 168 -21.07 21.31 -3.35
CA LEU A 168 -22.28 20.54 -3.67
C LEU A 168 -22.50 20.43 -5.18
N ALA A 169 -22.33 21.53 -5.91
CA ALA A 169 -22.42 21.53 -7.37
C ALA A 169 -21.37 20.62 -8.00
N ASP A 170 -20.13 20.62 -7.50
CA ASP A 170 -19.08 19.75 -8.03
C ASP A 170 -19.36 18.26 -7.78
N TYR A 171 -19.83 17.90 -6.58
CA TYR A 171 -20.25 16.52 -6.28
C TYR A 171 -21.44 16.08 -7.13
N LEU A 172 -22.47 16.91 -7.28
CA LEU A 172 -23.61 16.62 -8.15
C LEU A 172 -23.17 16.48 -9.62
N SER A 173 -22.28 17.35 -10.09
CA SER A 173 -21.71 17.26 -11.44
C SER A 173 -20.97 15.93 -11.63
N SER A 174 -20.22 15.49 -10.62
CA SER A 174 -19.46 14.24 -10.64
C SER A 174 -20.36 13.01 -10.58
N PHE A 175 -21.49 13.11 -9.88
CA PHE A 175 -22.52 12.07 -9.88
C PHE A 175 -23.15 11.90 -11.28
N ILE A 176 -23.50 13.01 -11.95
CA ILE A 176 -24.17 13.00 -13.25
C ILE A 176 -23.20 12.69 -14.40
N ILE A 177 -22.00 13.30 -14.40
CA ILE A 177 -21.04 13.28 -15.49
C ILE A 177 -19.90 12.30 -15.18
N LYS A 178 -20.08 11.04 -15.58
CA LYS A 178 -19.09 9.96 -15.38
C LYS A 178 -17.69 10.27 -15.95
N THR A 179 -17.61 11.05 -17.03
CA THR A 179 -16.32 11.47 -17.61
C THR A 179 -15.56 12.38 -16.64
N ASN A 180 -16.24 13.34 -15.99
CA ASN A 180 -15.64 14.21 -14.99
C ASN A 180 -15.15 13.39 -13.78
N ARG A 181 -15.98 12.43 -13.35
CA ARG A 181 -15.72 11.55 -12.22
C ARG A 181 -14.45 10.70 -12.34
N TYR A 182 -14.16 10.17 -13.53
CA TYR A 182 -13.10 9.17 -13.71
C TYR A 182 -11.90 9.64 -14.55
N ARG A 183 -11.91 10.88 -15.05
CA ARG A 183 -10.88 11.38 -15.99
C ARG A 183 -9.45 11.13 -15.50
N ASP A 184 -9.17 11.50 -14.26
CA ASP A 184 -7.81 11.55 -13.75
C ASP A 184 -7.25 10.14 -13.51
N ILE A 185 -8.01 9.27 -12.84
CA ILE A 185 -7.57 7.90 -12.51
C ILE A 185 -7.41 7.00 -13.75
N VAL A 186 -8.20 7.26 -14.78
CA VAL A 186 -8.17 6.49 -16.03
C VAL A 186 -6.96 6.86 -16.88
N TRP A 187 -6.62 8.15 -16.94
CA TRP A 187 -5.52 8.62 -17.76
C TRP A 187 -4.18 8.07 -17.29
N ASP A 188 -3.99 7.94 -15.98
CA ASP A 188 -2.78 7.35 -15.42
C ASP A 188 -2.67 5.86 -15.72
N ASN A 189 -3.78 5.09 -15.67
CA ASN A 189 -3.77 3.69 -16.09
C ASN A 189 -3.44 3.53 -17.59
N ILE A 190 -3.91 4.44 -18.44
CA ILE A 190 -3.60 4.42 -19.89
C ILE A 190 -2.12 4.68 -20.13
N LYS A 191 -1.52 5.67 -19.45
CA LYS A 191 -0.08 5.94 -19.55
C LYS A 191 0.73 4.72 -19.12
N LEU A 192 0.36 4.09 -17.99
CA LEU A 192 1.00 2.88 -17.50
C LEU A 192 0.93 1.74 -18.53
N PHE A 193 -0.28 1.45 -19.02
CA PHE A 193 -0.50 0.44 -20.06
C PHE A 193 0.34 0.73 -21.32
N TYR A 194 0.34 1.97 -21.81
CA TYR A 194 1.14 2.36 -22.97
C TYR A 194 2.64 2.16 -22.72
N ASN A 195 3.15 2.61 -21.57
CA ASN A 195 4.54 2.44 -21.19
C ASN A 195 4.94 0.96 -21.08
N HIS A 196 4.04 0.10 -20.59
CA HIS A 196 4.28 -1.34 -20.49
C HIS A 196 4.33 -2.06 -21.83
N ARG A 197 3.49 -1.63 -22.79
CA ARG A 197 3.41 -2.27 -24.11
C ARG A 197 4.44 -1.76 -25.09
N TYR A 198 4.82 -0.48 -25.00
CA TYR A 198 5.62 0.20 -26.02
C TYR A 198 6.87 0.90 -25.47
N GLY A 199 6.97 1.06 -24.15
CA GLY A 199 8.12 1.68 -23.49
C GLY A 199 9.21 0.68 -23.11
N ARG A 200 10.26 1.20 -22.47
CA ARG A 200 11.40 0.39 -21.98
C ARG A 200 11.18 -0.21 -20.60
N ASN A 201 10.04 0.05 -19.95
CA ASN A 201 9.78 -0.32 -18.54
C ASN A 201 10.83 0.24 -17.57
N THR A 202 11.33 1.45 -17.87
CA THR A 202 12.34 2.17 -17.06
C THR A 202 11.75 3.35 -16.29
N SER A 203 10.48 3.70 -16.52
CA SER A 203 9.72 4.66 -15.71
C SER A 203 9.09 3.91 -14.54
N TYR A 204 9.63 4.11 -13.35
CA TYR A 204 9.29 3.30 -12.20
C TYR A 204 8.24 3.94 -11.30
N HIS A 205 7.15 3.21 -11.06
CA HIS A 205 6.24 3.46 -9.93
C HIS A 205 6.38 2.41 -8.82
N GLY A 206 6.91 1.22 -9.15
CA GLY A 206 7.20 0.13 -8.24
C GLY A 206 7.51 -1.14 -9.03
N TYR A 207 8.33 -2.04 -8.48
CA TYR A 207 8.72 -3.29 -9.12
C TYR A 207 7.53 -4.27 -9.21
N MET A 208 7.35 -4.83 -10.40
CA MET A 208 6.27 -5.77 -10.77
C MET A 208 6.80 -6.98 -11.56
N GLY A 209 8.12 -7.15 -11.58
CA GLY A 209 8.74 -8.26 -12.27
C GLY A 209 8.47 -9.58 -11.54
N THR A 210 9.06 -10.64 -12.06
CA THR A 210 9.08 -11.95 -11.41
C THR A 210 9.74 -11.83 -10.04
N ASN A 211 9.31 -12.67 -9.09
CA ASN A 211 9.91 -12.72 -7.78
C ASN A 211 11.38 -13.19 -7.88
N ILE A 212 12.26 -12.51 -7.17
CA ILE A 212 13.69 -12.83 -7.10
C ILE A 212 13.93 -13.54 -5.77
N PRO A 213 14.55 -14.74 -5.73
CA PRO A 213 14.75 -15.50 -4.50
C PRO A 213 15.52 -14.73 -3.42
N GLU A 214 16.56 -13.99 -3.82
CA GLU A 214 17.35 -13.11 -2.96
C GLU A 214 16.63 -11.81 -2.60
N THR A 215 15.38 -11.64 -3.05
CA THR A 215 14.52 -10.46 -2.96
C THR A 215 15.03 -9.24 -3.73
N VAL A 216 14.09 -8.35 -4.03
CA VAL A 216 14.34 -7.00 -4.51
C VAL A 216 13.55 -6.05 -3.62
N ASP A 217 13.97 -4.80 -3.58
CA ASP A 217 13.15 -3.78 -2.93
C ASP A 217 11.94 -3.36 -3.79
N SER A 218 11.06 -2.56 -3.22
CA SER A 218 9.87 -2.03 -3.90
C SER A 218 10.18 -1.22 -5.17
N LEU A 219 11.41 -0.74 -5.32
CA LEU A 219 11.89 0.00 -6.48
C LEU A 219 12.64 -0.88 -7.47
N GLY A 220 12.87 -2.16 -7.19
CA GLY A 220 13.52 -3.13 -8.06
C GLY A 220 15.04 -3.16 -7.94
N TRP A 221 15.62 -2.62 -6.87
CA TRP A 221 17.04 -2.75 -6.57
C TRP A 221 17.35 -4.15 -6.05
N THR A 222 18.33 -4.81 -6.66
CA THR A 222 18.80 -6.14 -6.27
C THR A 222 19.78 -6.06 -5.11
N THR A 223 20.21 -7.20 -4.58
CA THR A 223 21.47 -7.28 -3.82
C THR A 223 22.66 -7.41 -4.79
N LYS A 224 23.86 -7.68 -4.27
CA LYS A 224 25.06 -8.03 -5.07
C LYS A 224 24.87 -9.30 -5.90
N ARG A 225 23.91 -10.15 -5.52
CA ARG A 225 23.58 -11.41 -6.19
C ARG A 225 22.07 -11.53 -6.38
N PHE A 226 21.64 -11.96 -7.55
CA PHE A 226 20.23 -12.26 -7.79
C PHE A 226 20.05 -13.36 -8.82
N SER A 227 19.06 -14.21 -8.60
CA SER A 227 18.77 -15.35 -9.43
C SER A 227 17.38 -15.26 -10.06
N PHE A 228 17.24 -15.83 -11.26
CA PHE A 228 15.96 -15.89 -11.96
C PHE A 228 15.97 -17.00 -13.02
N TYR A 229 14.78 -17.41 -13.45
CA TYR A 229 14.61 -18.31 -14.58
C TYR A 229 14.63 -17.51 -15.89
N PRO A 230 15.57 -17.79 -16.82
CA PRO A 230 15.61 -17.11 -18.10
C PRO A 230 14.30 -17.27 -18.87
N LYS A 231 13.91 -16.22 -19.59
CA LYS A 231 12.79 -16.27 -20.54
C LYS A 231 13.33 -16.15 -21.96
N LYS A 232 12.65 -16.77 -22.93
CA LYS A 232 13.00 -16.71 -24.35
C LYS A 232 13.35 -15.31 -24.86
N TYR A 233 12.60 -14.28 -24.46
CA TYR A 233 12.85 -12.91 -24.91
C TYR A 233 14.18 -12.33 -24.43
N MET A 234 14.71 -12.80 -23.30
CA MET A 234 15.97 -12.30 -22.75
C MET A 234 17.17 -12.70 -23.60
N LYS A 235 17.05 -13.76 -24.41
CA LYS A 235 18.05 -14.18 -25.38
C LYS A 235 17.95 -13.44 -26.71
N SER A 236 16.73 -13.17 -27.18
CA SER A 236 16.53 -12.51 -28.48
C SER A 236 16.55 -10.98 -28.41
N GLU A 237 15.87 -10.43 -27.40
CA GLU A 237 15.68 -8.99 -27.24
C GLU A 237 16.45 -8.42 -26.05
N GLY A 238 16.86 -9.24 -25.08
CA GLY A 238 17.52 -8.80 -23.87
C GLY A 238 16.60 -8.19 -22.83
N PHE A 239 17.19 -7.73 -21.72
CA PHE A 239 16.55 -6.97 -20.67
C PHE A 239 17.44 -5.82 -20.22
N TYR A 240 16.87 -4.85 -19.50
CA TYR A 240 17.62 -3.69 -19.01
C TYR A 240 17.87 -3.78 -17.51
N ILE A 241 19.04 -3.29 -17.12
CA ILE A 241 19.43 -3.01 -15.74
C ILE A 241 19.89 -1.56 -15.61
N GLN A 242 19.67 -0.93 -14.46
CA GLN A 242 20.18 0.40 -14.18
C GLN A 242 21.49 0.29 -13.39
N VAL A 243 22.56 0.81 -13.98
CA VAL A 243 23.84 1.04 -13.30
C VAL A 243 23.85 2.49 -12.80
N VAL A 244 24.20 2.71 -11.53
CA VAL A 244 24.24 4.04 -10.92
C VAL A 244 25.69 4.52 -10.73
N PRO A 245 25.94 5.83 -10.58
CA PRO A 245 27.29 6.31 -10.28
C PRO A 245 27.90 5.68 -9.01
N GLU A 246 27.09 5.43 -7.99
CA GLU A 246 27.54 4.95 -6.68
C GLU A 246 28.17 3.55 -6.75
N ILE A 247 27.61 2.63 -7.56
CA ILE A 247 28.17 1.26 -7.74
C ILE A 247 29.51 1.26 -8.52
N LEU A 248 29.82 2.37 -9.19
CA LEU A 248 31.04 2.57 -9.98
C LEU A 248 32.12 3.36 -9.22
N LYS A 249 31.87 3.75 -7.96
CA LYS A 249 32.79 4.58 -7.16
C LYS A 249 34.17 3.92 -7.00
N ASP A 250 34.20 2.60 -6.85
CA ASP A 250 35.43 1.81 -6.67
C ASP A 250 35.99 1.24 -7.99
N GLY A 251 35.45 1.68 -9.14
CA GLY A 251 35.92 1.29 -10.47
C GLY A 251 34.81 0.75 -11.37
N LYS A 252 35.20 -0.11 -12.33
CA LYS A 252 34.26 -0.75 -13.25
C LYS A 252 33.36 -1.74 -12.52
N LEU A 253 32.10 -1.84 -12.96
CA LEU A 253 31.19 -2.90 -12.54
C LEU A 253 31.40 -4.10 -13.46
N GLU A 254 31.85 -5.23 -12.91
CA GLU A 254 31.85 -6.51 -13.60
C GLU A 254 30.61 -7.31 -13.18
N ILE A 255 29.90 -7.85 -14.17
CA ILE A 255 28.72 -8.68 -13.97
C ILE A 255 29.03 -10.07 -14.51
N SER A 256 28.98 -11.09 -13.66
CA SER A 256 29.13 -12.49 -14.04
C SER A 256 27.77 -13.18 -14.04
N ILE A 257 27.40 -13.79 -15.15
CA ILE A 257 26.19 -14.62 -15.25
C ILE A 257 26.62 -16.07 -15.12
N LEU A 258 26.08 -16.73 -14.10
CA LEU A 258 26.40 -18.10 -13.72
C LEU A 258 25.24 -19.03 -14.07
N ASN A 259 25.56 -20.23 -14.54
CA ASN A 259 24.58 -21.30 -14.68
C ASN A 259 24.24 -21.93 -13.30
N LYS A 260 23.36 -22.94 -13.28
CA LYS A 260 23.01 -23.68 -12.05
C LYS A 260 24.19 -24.38 -11.35
N ASN A 261 25.27 -24.67 -12.08
CA ASN A 261 26.48 -25.29 -11.55
C ASN A 261 27.51 -24.25 -11.08
N SER A 262 27.15 -22.96 -11.09
CA SER A 262 28.03 -21.82 -10.79
C SER A 262 29.16 -21.58 -11.80
N ASP A 263 29.08 -22.16 -13.00
CA ASP A 263 30.02 -21.83 -14.08
C ASP A 263 29.64 -20.49 -14.72
N VAL A 264 30.65 -19.66 -14.99
CA VAL A 264 30.44 -18.39 -15.69
C VAL A 264 30.13 -18.65 -17.17
N ILE A 265 28.91 -18.32 -17.58
CA ILE A 265 28.45 -18.46 -18.98
C ILE A 265 28.50 -17.15 -19.78
N GLN A 266 28.60 -16.02 -19.10
CA GLN A 266 28.69 -14.69 -19.70
C GLN A 266 29.27 -13.68 -18.70
N LYS A 267 30.02 -12.69 -19.20
CA LYS A 267 30.51 -11.55 -18.43
C LYS A 267 30.19 -10.25 -19.14
N GLU A 268 29.74 -9.26 -18.39
CA GLU A 268 29.52 -7.88 -18.85
C GLU A 268 30.37 -6.92 -18.02
N ILE A 269 30.85 -5.84 -18.63
CA ILE A 269 31.64 -4.82 -17.94
C ILE A 269 31.04 -3.45 -18.25
N TYR A 270 30.74 -2.68 -17.21
CA TYR A 270 30.23 -1.31 -17.35
C TYR A 270 31.11 -0.31 -16.61
N THR A 271 31.44 0.79 -17.30
CA THR A 271 32.24 1.91 -16.79
C THR A 271 31.45 3.22 -16.69
N THR A 272 30.19 3.21 -17.13
CA THR A 272 29.33 4.39 -17.15
C THR A 272 27.96 4.08 -16.57
N PRO A 273 27.30 5.04 -15.89
CA PRO A 273 25.97 4.85 -15.36
C PRO A 273 24.90 4.81 -16.47
N GLY A 274 23.65 4.55 -16.08
CA GLY A 274 22.47 4.53 -16.93
C GLY A 274 21.89 3.14 -17.15
N TRP A 275 20.83 3.08 -17.95
CA TRP A 275 20.20 1.83 -18.34
C TRP A 275 21.08 1.07 -19.33
N LYS A 276 21.51 -0.13 -18.96
CA LYS A 276 22.33 -1.03 -19.77
C LYS A 276 21.51 -2.23 -20.19
N LYS A 277 21.67 -2.63 -21.45
CA LYS A 277 20.97 -3.77 -22.03
C LYS A 277 21.87 -5.01 -21.94
N ILE A 278 21.32 -6.10 -21.43
CA ILE A 278 21.96 -7.42 -21.39
C ILE A 278 21.17 -8.34 -22.30
N ILE A 279 21.86 -9.02 -23.21
CA ILE A 279 21.30 -10.10 -24.04
C ILE A 279 21.90 -11.40 -23.52
N LEU A 280 21.07 -12.33 -23.05
CA LEU A 280 21.56 -13.59 -22.49
C LEU A 280 22.11 -14.49 -23.59
N ASN A 281 23.25 -15.13 -23.31
CA ASN A 281 23.84 -16.15 -24.16
C ASN A 281 22.85 -17.33 -24.37
N GLU A 282 22.91 -17.97 -25.54
CA GLU A 282 22.09 -19.14 -25.90
C GLU A 282 22.21 -20.28 -24.89
N ASN A 283 23.39 -20.41 -24.26
CA ASN A 283 23.69 -21.40 -23.22
C ASN A 283 22.87 -21.22 -21.92
N ALA A 284 22.16 -20.10 -21.73
CA ALA A 284 21.29 -19.89 -20.58
C ALA A 284 19.99 -20.70 -20.72
N SER A 285 19.91 -21.90 -20.13
CA SER A 285 18.71 -22.74 -20.17
C SER A 285 17.50 -22.08 -19.49
N GLU A 286 16.33 -22.09 -20.16
CA GLU A 286 15.07 -21.55 -19.59
C GLU A 286 14.53 -22.40 -18.42
N LYS A 287 15.04 -23.63 -18.26
CA LYS A 287 14.63 -24.55 -17.19
C LYS A 287 15.49 -24.44 -15.95
N ASP A 288 16.67 -23.84 -16.07
CA ASP A 288 17.65 -23.77 -15.00
C ASP A 288 17.65 -22.36 -14.41
N LEU A 289 17.76 -22.29 -13.08
CA LEU A 289 17.95 -21.03 -12.39
C LEU A 289 19.35 -20.50 -12.71
N ILE A 290 19.44 -19.30 -13.26
CA ILE A 290 20.71 -18.60 -13.46
C ILE A 290 20.92 -17.58 -12.36
N THR A 291 22.19 -17.25 -12.09
CA THR A 291 22.57 -16.26 -11.08
C THR A 291 23.36 -15.14 -11.73
N ILE A 292 23.04 -13.91 -11.39
CA ILE A 292 23.88 -12.75 -11.72
C ILE A 292 24.63 -12.33 -10.45
N GLU A 293 25.95 -12.23 -10.56
CA GLU A 293 26.85 -11.76 -9.52
C GLU A 293 27.54 -10.46 -9.96
N LEU A 294 27.44 -9.44 -9.11
CA LEU A 294 28.01 -8.11 -9.33
C LEU A 294 29.35 -8.01 -8.59
N SER A 295 30.37 -7.37 -9.17
CA SER A 295 31.64 -7.14 -8.47
C SER A 295 31.50 -6.16 -7.30
N ASN A 296 30.60 -5.18 -7.45
CA ASN A 296 30.42 -4.06 -6.52
C ASN A 296 28.95 -3.95 -6.08
N SER A 297 28.71 -3.30 -4.94
CA SER A 297 27.40 -2.88 -4.42
C SER A 297 27.50 -1.44 -3.92
N TRP A 298 26.37 -0.84 -3.53
CA TRP A 298 26.29 0.51 -2.99
C TRP A 298 25.22 0.60 -1.90
N LYS A 299 25.17 1.70 -1.15
CA LYS A 299 24.14 1.93 -0.12
C LYS A 299 23.47 3.29 -0.30
N ALA A 300 22.17 3.36 -0.03
CA ALA A 300 21.38 4.57 -0.23
C ALA A 300 21.83 5.70 0.70
N ASN A 301 22.16 5.36 1.94
CA ASN A 301 22.61 6.33 2.94
C ASN A 301 24.00 6.92 2.66
N GLU A 302 24.68 6.46 1.61
CA GLU A 302 25.96 6.98 1.12
C GLU A 302 25.82 7.65 -0.26
N ALA A 303 24.63 7.62 -0.85
CA ALA A 303 24.33 8.18 -2.17
C ALA A 303 24.04 9.68 -2.12
N ILE A 304 23.91 10.30 -3.30
CA ILE A 304 23.66 11.75 -3.45
C ILE A 304 22.36 11.98 -4.23
N GLY A 305 21.64 13.05 -3.89
CA GLY A 305 20.42 13.49 -4.58
C GLY A 305 19.27 12.50 -4.36
N ASP A 306 18.47 12.25 -5.39
CA ASP A 306 17.23 11.46 -5.32
C ASP A 306 17.42 9.97 -4.96
N ARG A 307 18.67 9.47 -4.92
CA ARG A 307 19.01 8.11 -4.49
C ARG A 307 19.41 8.01 -3.02
N PHE A 308 19.62 9.15 -2.37
CA PHE A 308 19.88 9.18 -0.95
C PHE A 308 18.61 8.81 -0.18
N ASP A 309 18.70 7.76 0.62
CA ASP A 309 17.64 7.36 1.54
C ASP A 309 18.24 6.75 2.81
N PHE A 310 17.48 6.80 3.90
CA PHE A 310 17.94 6.48 5.25
C PHE A 310 17.82 5.00 5.56
N HIS A 311 18.34 4.13 4.68
CA HIS A 311 18.50 2.71 5.00
C HIS A 311 19.92 2.26 4.72
N ARG A 312 20.34 1.23 5.45
CA ARG A 312 21.70 0.67 5.41
C ARG A 312 21.80 -0.53 4.46
N ASP A 313 20.78 -0.79 3.65
CA ASP A 313 20.72 -1.99 2.81
C ASP A 313 21.73 -1.91 1.66
N GLU A 314 22.45 -3.02 1.42
CA GLU A 314 23.34 -3.13 0.26
C GLU A 314 22.58 -3.37 -1.04
N MET A 315 22.71 -2.45 -1.99
CA MET A 315 22.03 -2.48 -3.28
C MET A 315 23.00 -2.80 -4.42
N GLY A 316 22.51 -3.56 -5.38
CA GLY A 316 23.16 -3.85 -6.64
C GLY A 316 22.62 -2.96 -7.75
N VAL A 317 22.26 -3.58 -8.86
CA VAL A 317 21.64 -2.89 -10.00
C VAL A 317 20.13 -2.78 -9.80
N ARG A 318 19.49 -1.86 -10.51
CA ARG A 318 18.02 -1.86 -10.61
C ARG A 318 17.60 -2.73 -11.77
N LEU A 319 16.61 -3.59 -11.58
CA LEU A 319 15.98 -4.29 -12.69
C LEU A 319 15.08 -3.33 -13.48
N GLN A 320 14.53 -3.74 -14.61
CA GLN A 320 13.40 -3.03 -15.25
C GLN A 320 12.07 -3.41 -14.57
N GLN A 321 11.04 -2.57 -14.66
CA GLN A 321 9.84 -2.68 -13.83
C GLN A 321 9.15 -4.05 -13.92
N ASN A 322 9.03 -4.57 -15.14
CA ASN A 322 8.42 -5.87 -15.44
C ASN A 322 9.53 -6.90 -15.79
N PHE A 323 10.60 -6.94 -15.00
CA PHE A 323 11.68 -7.90 -15.23
C PHE A 323 11.15 -9.34 -15.17
N GLY A 324 11.56 -10.21 -16.09
CA GLY A 324 11.06 -11.58 -16.14
C GLY A 324 9.68 -11.75 -16.75
N GLU A 325 8.88 -10.69 -16.93
CA GLU A 325 7.50 -10.81 -17.43
C GLU A 325 7.21 -9.77 -18.53
N ARG A 326 6.81 -10.21 -19.72
CA ARG A 326 6.42 -9.26 -20.80
C ARG A 326 5.09 -8.57 -20.56
N ILE A 327 4.20 -9.26 -19.87
CA ILE A 327 2.87 -8.78 -19.53
C ILE A 327 2.79 -8.82 -18.00
N PRO A 328 2.61 -7.68 -17.33
CA PRO A 328 2.51 -7.65 -15.87
C PRO A 328 1.38 -8.55 -15.37
N ASN A 329 1.59 -9.18 -14.21
CA ASN A 329 0.52 -9.94 -13.57
C ASN A 329 -0.53 -8.96 -13.02
N ARG A 330 -1.79 -9.17 -13.37
CA ARG A 330 -2.91 -8.25 -13.11
C ARG A 330 -3.37 -8.23 -11.66
N ILE A 331 -2.86 -9.14 -10.83
CA ILE A 331 -3.27 -9.32 -9.43
C ILE A 331 -2.33 -8.58 -8.46
N TYR A 332 -1.19 -8.04 -8.93
CA TYR A 332 -0.22 -7.37 -8.06
C TYR A 332 -0.73 -6.08 -7.42
N HIS A 333 -1.81 -5.45 -7.91
CA HIS A 333 -2.41 -4.31 -7.20
C HIS A 333 -3.02 -4.70 -5.83
N ILE A 334 -3.31 -5.99 -5.63
CA ILE A 334 -3.97 -6.55 -4.44
C ILE A 334 -2.96 -7.20 -3.51
N TYR A 335 -2.06 -8.00 -4.07
CA TYR A 335 -1.11 -8.81 -3.30
C TYR A 335 0.27 -8.17 -3.31
N ARG A 336 0.79 -7.92 -2.11
CA ARG A 336 2.18 -7.53 -1.90
C ARG A 336 3.01 -8.81 -1.80
N GLU A 337 3.98 -8.96 -2.68
CA GLU A 337 5.04 -9.94 -2.49
C GLU A 337 6.00 -9.47 -1.39
N GLU A 338 6.63 -10.42 -0.70
CA GLU A 338 7.72 -10.12 0.22
C GLU A 338 8.84 -9.37 -0.53
N ARG A 339 9.22 -8.21 -0.01
CA ARG A 339 10.31 -7.38 -0.51
C ARG A 339 11.46 -7.35 0.48
N LYS A 340 12.59 -6.82 0.03
CA LYS A 340 13.78 -6.67 0.87
C LYS A 340 13.48 -5.85 2.14
N GLU A 341 12.62 -4.85 2.03
CA GLU A 341 12.18 -4.02 3.15
C GLU A 341 11.47 -4.84 4.25
N ASP A 342 10.75 -5.91 3.88
CA ASP A 342 10.05 -6.78 4.84
C ASP A 342 11.03 -7.63 5.65
N ARG A 343 12.17 -8.00 5.07
CA ARG A 343 13.21 -8.81 5.73
C ARG A 343 14.19 -8.00 6.56
N ARG A 344 14.18 -6.68 6.42
CA ARG A 344 15.20 -5.77 6.97
C ARG A 344 15.36 -5.90 8.48
N TYR A 345 14.26 -6.11 9.19
CA TYR A 345 14.22 -6.09 10.65
C TYR A 345 14.40 -7.47 11.31
N LEU A 346 14.31 -8.56 10.54
CA LEU A 346 14.18 -9.93 11.08
C LEU A 346 15.32 -10.37 12.00
N ASN A 347 16.52 -9.81 11.82
CA ASN A 347 17.71 -10.17 12.58
C ASN A 347 18.18 -9.07 13.55
N MET A 348 17.41 -7.99 13.72
CA MET A 348 17.76 -6.91 14.64
C MET A 348 17.31 -7.26 16.07
N SER A 349 18.19 -7.01 17.04
CA SER A 349 17.78 -6.92 18.44
C SER A 349 16.78 -5.77 18.65
N GLU A 350 16.05 -5.77 19.78
CA GLU A 350 15.09 -4.70 20.07
C GLU A 350 15.75 -3.31 20.13
N ASP A 351 16.96 -3.22 20.69
CA ASP A 351 17.72 -1.97 20.77
C ASP A 351 18.18 -1.49 19.40
N GLU A 352 18.71 -2.40 18.56
CA GLU A 352 19.08 -2.08 17.17
C GLU A 352 17.86 -1.65 16.36
N TYR A 353 16.74 -2.36 16.49
CA TYR A 353 15.48 -2.01 15.83
C TYR A 353 15.03 -0.60 16.22
N LYS A 354 15.10 -0.28 17.53
CA LYS A 354 14.69 1.02 18.04
C LYS A 354 15.59 2.14 17.52
N GLU A 355 16.91 1.99 17.59
CA GLU A 355 17.85 2.96 17.01
C GLU A 355 17.55 3.16 15.52
N TYR A 356 17.37 2.07 14.80
CA TYR A 356 17.16 2.08 13.37
C TYR A 356 15.81 2.70 12.98
N PHE A 357 14.75 2.48 13.76
CA PHE A 357 13.44 3.12 13.59
C PHE A 357 13.54 4.65 13.67
N TYR A 358 14.20 5.18 14.71
CA TYR A 358 14.41 6.63 14.86
C TYR A 358 15.20 7.20 13.68
N TYR A 359 16.30 6.53 13.31
CA TYR A 359 17.11 6.89 12.16
C TYR A 359 16.30 6.92 10.83
N ARG A 360 15.48 5.90 10.60
CA ARG A 360 14.70 5.75 9.37
C ARG A 360 13.59 6.78 9.25
N LEU A 361 12.83 6.99 10.33
CA LEU A 361 11.52 7.65 10.28
C LEU A 361 11.45 9.02 10.95
N LEU A 362 12.41 9.36 11.81
CA LEU A 362 12.34 10.59 12.61
C LEU A 362 13.57 11.48 12.44
N ASP A 363 14.74 10.94 12.14
CA ASP A 363 15.96 11.72 11.93
C ASP A 363 15.91 12.58 10.64
N ASN A 364 16.37 13.83 10.79
CA ASN A 364 16.46 14.85 9.72
C ASN A 364 15.14 15.00 8.92
N PHE A 365 13.99 14.83 9.56
CA PHE A 365 12.68 14.90 8.89
C PHE A 365 12.44 16.25 8.21
N ASP A 366 13.01 17.33 8.76
CA ASP A 366 12.97 18.70 8.24
C ASP A 366 13.59 18.83 6.84
N LYS A 367 14.55 17.95 6.53
CA LYS A 367 15.22 17.86 5.22
C LYS A 367 14.57 16.83 4.29
N ARG A 368 13.48 16.19 4.73
CA ARG A 368 12.85 15.04 4.06
C ARG A 368 11.35 15.27 3.94
N PRO A 369 10.89 15.97 2.88
CA PRO A 369 9.48 16.33 2.73
C PRO A 369 8.50 15.16 2.86
N GLY A 370 8.90 13.95 2.42
CA GLY A 370 8.09 12.73 2.54
C GLY A 370 7.95 12.18 3.97
N LEU A 371 8.79 12.61 4.90
CA LEU A 371 8.77 12.15 6.29
C LEU A 371 8.09 13.09 7.27
N THR A 372 7.83 14.34 6.87
CA THR A 372 7.09 15.30 7.71
C THR A 372 5.77 14.69 8.19
N TYR A 373 5.11 13.87 7.37
CA TYR A 373 3.90 13.16 7.74
C TYR A 373 4.10 12.16 8.89
N PHE A 374 5.15 11.34 8.85
CA PHE A 374 5.48 10.38 9.91
C PHE A 374 5.84 11.09 11.22
N HIS A 375 6.59 12.19 11.13
CA HIS A 375 6.88 13.03 12.30
C HIS A 375 5.60 13.63 12.90
N SER A 376 4.68 14.14 12.07
CA SER A 376 3.38 14.64 12.55
C SER A 376 2.55 13.56 13.23
N ILE A 377 2.56 12.31 12.76
CA ILE A 377 1.89 11.19 13.44
C ILE A 377 2.53 10.90 14.78
N TYR A 378 3.85 10.87 14.85
CA TYR A 378 4.59 10.62 16.07
C TYR A 378 4.25 11.65 17.15
N GLU A 379 4.31 12.94 16.80
CA GLU A 379 3.99 14.04 17.71
C GLU A 379 2.50 14.08 18.07
N ALA A 380 1.60 13.78 17.12
CA ALA A 380 0.17 13.63 17.38
C ALA A 380 -0.11 12.57 18.45
N LYS A 381 0.54 11.39 18.36
CA LYS A 381 0.42 10.33 19.36
C LYS A 381 0.93 10.78 20.73
N LYS A 382 2.01 11.56 20.76
CA LYS A 382 2.52 12.13 22.02
C LYS A 382 1.52 13.10 22.64
N LYS A 383 0.98 14.05 21.86
CA LYS A 383 -0.01 15.03 22.33
C LYS A 383 -1.32 14.36 22.79
N ILE A 384 -1.84 13.40 22.03
CA ILE A 384 -3.08 12.70 22.37
C ILE A 384 -2.97 11.87 23.66
N SER A 385 -1.75 11.49 24.06
CA SER A 385 -1.52 10.75 25.30
C SER A 385 -1.91 11.54 26.56
N GLU A 386 -1.93 12.87 26.47
CA GLU A 386 -2.25 13.77 27.57
C GLU A 386 -3.75 14.12 27.61
N GLU A 387 -4.46 13.86 26.51
CA GLU A 387 -5.85 14.24 26.31
C GLU A 387 -6.85 13.21 26.88
N LYS A 388 -8.12 13.62 26.97
CA LYS A 388 -9.23 12.71 27.24
C LYS A 388 -9.78 12.16 25.92
N PHE A 389 -10.26 10.92 25.94
CA PHE A 389 -10.93 10.36 24.77
C PHE A 389 -12.19 11.17 24.45
N THR A 390 -12.35 11.54 23.17
CA THR A 390 -13.58 12.11 22.64
C THR A 390 -13.90 11.48 21.29
N ILE A 391 -15.19 11.40 20.96
CA ILE A 391 -15.65 10.79 19.71
C ILE A 391 -15.61 11.86 18.60
N HIS A 392 -14.52 11.87 17.84
CA HIS A 392 -14.37 12.72 16.65
C HIS A 392 -15.10 12.16 15.43
N THR A 393 -15.14 12.93 14.34
CA THR A 393 -15.85 12.63 13.09
C THR A 393 -15.65 11.19 12.59
N GLN A 394 -14.40 10.70 12.45
CA GLN A 394 -14.16 9.34 11.95
C GLN A 394 -14.70 8.25 12.88
N LEU A 395 -14.63 8.45 14.21
CA LEU A 395 -15.21 7.51 15.17
C LEU A 395 -16.75 7.54 15.13
N LYS A 396 -17.37 8.72 14.92
CA LYS A 396 -18.83 8.84 14.69
C LYS A 396 -19.23 8.01 13.47
N TYR A 397 -18.48 8.08 12.38
CA TYR A 397 -18.76 7.32 11.15
C TYR A 397 -18.42 5.84 11.24
N LEU A 398 -17.42 5.46 12.04
CA LEU A 398 -17.18 4.05 12.37
C LEU A 398 -18.43 3.45 13.02
N LYS A 399 -18.97 4.11 14.04
CA LYS A 399 -20.22 3.67 14.69
C LYS A 399 -21.36 3.54 13.69
N LYS A 400 -21.60 4.56 12.86
CA LYS A 400 -22.65 4.53 11.82
C LYS A 400 -22.47 3.38 10.82
N ALA A 401 -21.24 3.08 10.40
CA ALA A 401 -20.94 1.97 9.49
C ALA A 401 -21.26 0.61 10.13
N ILE A 402 -20.81 0.40 11.37
CA ILE A 402 -21.07 -0.83 12.11
C ILE A 402 -22.57 -1.04 12.33
N GLU A 403 -23.30 0.00 12.76
CA GLU A 403 -24.76 -0.05 12.92
C GLU A 403 -25.49 -0.37 11.60
N TYR A 404 -24.99 0.13 10.47
CA TYR A 404 -25.55 -0.21 9.16
C TYR A 404 -25.38 -1.70 8.84
N PHE A 405 -24.18 -2.24 8.97
CA PHE A 405 -23.91 -3.65 8.68
C PHE A 405 -24.67 -4.59 9.61
N GLU A 406 -24.78 -4.24 10.89
CA GLU A 406 -25.58 -5.01 11.85
C GLU A 406 -27.07 -5.01 11.46
N LYS A 407 -27.63 -3.88 11.03
CA LYS A 407 -29.02 -3.81 10.51
C LYS A 407 -29.22 -4.67 9.26
N GLN A 408 -28.20 -4.78 8.41
CA GLN A 408 -28.19 -5.69 7.26
C GLN A 408 -27.91 -7.15 7.64
N LYS A 409 -27.69 -7.45 8.93
CA LYS A 409 -27.33 -8.79 9.46
C LYS A 409 -26.02 -9.33 8.88
N VAL A 410 -25.13 -8.46 8.43
CA VAL A 410 -23.78 -8.81 8.00
C VAL A 410 -22.91 -8.96 9.23
N LYS A 411 -22.17 -10.08 9.35
CA LYS A 411 -21.26 -10.28 10.48
C LYS A 411 -20.03 -9.39 10.32
N VAL A 412 -19.64 -8.67 11.36
CA VAL A 412 -18.45 -7.81 11.35
C VAL A 412 -17.46 -8.24 12.42
N ILE A 413 -16.21 -8.42 12.01
CA ILE A 413 -15.06 -8.63 12.87
C ILE A 413 -14.25 -7.33 12.83
N LEU A 414 -14.39 -6.51 13.87
CA LEU A 414 -13.65 -5.26 14.02
C LEU A 414 -12.36 -5.54 14.79
N ILE A 415 -11.22 -5.18 14.23
CA ILE A 415 -9.91 -5.47 14.85
C ILE A 415 -9.21 -4.16 15.16
N ASN A 416 -8.92 -3.89 16.44
CA ASN A 416 -7.93 -2.88 16.80
C ASN A 416 -6.56 -3.46 16.42
N ASN A 417 -6.09 -3.07 15.24
CA ASN A 417 -4.95 -3.67 14.56
C ASN A 417 -3.66 -3.48 15.39
N PRO A 418 -2.69 -4.41 15.31
CA PRO A 418 -1.36 -4.18 15.84
C PRO A 418 -0.77 -2.83 15.36
N GLU A 419 -0.03 -2.18 16.24
CA GLU A 419 0.75 -0.98 15.98
C GLU A 419 2.19 -1.21 16.37
N ASN A 420 3.11 -0.54 15.65
CA ASN A 420 4.53 -0.57 15.99
C ASN A 420 4.71 -0.25 17.49
N PRO A 421 5.35 -1.14 18.28
CA PRO A 421 5.46 -1.01 19.74
C PRO A 421 6.10 0.30 20.20
N ILE A 422 7.02 0.87 19.42
CA ILE A 422 7.66 2.17 19.72
C ILE A 422 6.61 3.28 19.70
N THR A 423 5.80 3.35 18.64
CA THR A 423 4.77 4.39 18.51
C THR A 423 3.55 4.13 19.37
N LEU A 424 3.17 2.87 19.58
CA LEU A 424 2.10 2.49 20.49
C LEU A 424 2.46 2.85 21.94
N GLY A 425 3.72 2.62 22.32
CA GLY A 425 4.26 2.97 23.64
C GLY A 425 4.11 4.44 24.02
N LEU A 426 3.99 5.35 23.04
CA LEU A 426 3.78 6.78 23.30
C LEU A 426 2.46 7.08 24.00
N TYR A 427 1.44 6.24 23.82
CA TYR A 427 0.07 6.61 24.20
C TYR A 427 -0.81 5.44 24.66
N LYS A 428 -0.35 4.18 24.61
CA LYS A 428 -1.16 3.01 24.98
C LYS A 428 -1.71 3.04 26.41
N ASP A 429 -0.97 3.64 27.33
CA ASP A 429 -1.36 3.71 28.76
C ASP A 429 -2.20 4.95 29.09
N SER A 430 -2.42 5.83 28.11
CA SER A 430 -3.17 7.08 28.26
C SER A 430 -4.66 6.87 28.55
N ARG A 431 -5.29 7.93 29.08
CA ARG A 431 -6.76 7.99 29.21
C ARG A 431 -7.44 7.95 27.85
N TRP A 432 -6.83 8.57 26.83
CA TRP A 432 -7.36 8.57 25.49
C TRP A 432 -7.45 7.15 24.91
N TYR A 433 -6.36 6.36 25.00
CA TYR A 433 -6.33 5.01 24.44
C TYR A 433 -7.30 4.06 25.13
N LYS A 434 -7.39 4.14 26.47
CA LYS A 434 -8.37 3.39 27.26
C LYS A 434 -9.81 3.71 26.83
N GLY A 435 -10.14 5.00 26.68
CA GLY A 435 -11.45 5.43 26.21
C GLY A 435 -11.74 4.98 24.77
N LYS A 436 -10.74 4.97 23.89
CA LYS A 436 -10.86 4.39 22.54
C LYS A 436 -11.22 2.90 22.61
N LEU A 437 -10.51 2.11 23.41
CA LEU A 437 -10.81 0.68 23.54
C LEU A 437 -12.22 0.43 24.10
N GLU A 438 -12.65 1.22 25.07
CA GLU A 438 -14.01 1.16 25.61
C GLU A 438 -15.05 1.50 24.53
N PHE A 439 -14.83 2.57 23.76
CA PHE A 439 -15.67 2.91 22.62
C PHE A 439 -15.78 1.76 21.62
N LEU A 440 -14.67 1.12 21.24
CA LEU A 440 -14.68 0.00 20.31
C LEU A 440 -15.44 -1.19 20.89
N LYS A 441 -15.20 -1.54 22.16
CA LYS A 441 -15.92 -2.62 22.85
C LYS A 441 -17.43 -2.37 22.91
N ASN A 442 -17.85 -1.11 23.06
CA ASN A 442 -19.26 -0.72 23.05
C ASN A 442 -19.93 -0.85 21.66
N LEU A 443 -19.16 -1.12 20.60
CA LEU A 443 -19.70 -1.47 19.28
C LEU A 443 -20.00 -2.98 19.15
N GLU A 444 -19.61 -3.81 20.12
CA GLU A 444 -19.95 -5.24 20.09
C GLU A 444 -21.46 -5.47 20.18
N GLY A 445 -21.94 -6.46 19.43
CA GLY A 445 -23.35 -6.76 19.32
C GLY A 445 -23.59 -8.20 18.89
N ASN A 446 -24.79 -8.46 18.35
CA ASN A 446 -25.16 -9.80 17.91
C ASN A 446 -24.43 -10.21 16.64
N PHE A 447 -24.15 -9.23 15.77
CA PHE A 447 -23.45 -9.45 14.50
C PHE A 447 -22.03 -8.89 14.51
N VAL A 448 -21.61 -8.21 15.58
CA VAL A 448 -20.32 -7.51 15.64
C VAL A 448 -19.47 -8.08 16.77
N LYS A 449 -18.24 -8.46 16.44
CA LYS A 449 -17.21 -8.87 17.39
C LYS A 449 -16.00 -7.97 17.29
N VAL A 450 -15.43 -7.61 18.44
CA VAL A 450 -14.29 -6.69 18.52
C VAL A 450 -13.11 -7.44 19.11
N PHE A 451 -11.97 -7.38 18.42
CA PHE A 451 -10.71 -7.96 18.88
C PHE A 451 -9.66 -6.88 19.07
N ASP A 452 -9.00 -6.88 20.23
CA ASP A 452 -7.84 -6.04 20.49
C ASP A 452 -6.55 -6.82 20.23
N TRP A 453 -5.88 -6.52 19.12
CA TRP A 453 -4.65 -7.19 18.70
C TRP A 453 -3.42 -6.28 18.80
N LYS A 454 -3.50 -5.15 19.50
CA LYS A 454 -2.42 -4.14 19.59
C LYS A 454 -1.00 -4.68 19.87
N GLU A 455 -0.90 -5.78 20.63
CA GLU A 455 0.37 -6.39 21.10
C GLU A 455 0.52 -7.85 20.59
N LYS A 456 -0.13 -8.21 19.47
CA LYS A 456 -0.05 -9.57 18.90
C LYS A 456 1.16 -9.81 18.02
N LEU A 457 1.90 -8.75 17.66
CA LEU A 457 3.07 -8.80 16.79
C LEU A 457 4.31 -8.28 17.52
N ASN A 458 5.46 -8.81 17.18
CA ASN A 458 6.76 -8.35 17.65
C ASN A 458 7.18 -7.08 16.89
N PRO A 459 8.12 -6.28 17.42
CA PRO A 459 8.63 -5.09 16.73
C PRO A 459 9.11 -5.37 15.29
N GLN A 460 9.77 -6.51 15.08
CA GLN A 460 10.35 -6.92 13.80
C GLN A 460 9.29 -7.29 12.74
N ASP A 461 8.02 -7.48 13.14
CA ASP A 461 6.92 -7.80 12.23
C ASP A 461 6.32 -6.54 11.55
N PHE A 462 6.79 -5.34 11.91
CA PHE A 462 6.32 -4.06 11.34
C PHE A 462 7.31 -3.54 10.29
N SER A 463 6.84 -3.38 9.05
CA SER A 463 7.54 -2.59 8.04
C SER A 463 7.18 -1.11 8.23
N ASP A 464 8.11 -0.32 8.80
CA ASP A 464 8.11 1.15 8.94
C ASP A 464 6.75 1.86 9.19
#